data_AF-A0A7Y4X9R5-F1
#
_entry.id   AF-A0A7Y4X9R5-F1
#
_cell.length_a   1.000
_cell.length_b   1.000
_cell.length_c   1.000
_cell.angle_alpha   90.00
_cell.angle_beta   90.00
_cell.angle_gamma   90.00
#
_symmetry.space_group_name_H-M   'P 1'
#
loop_
_entity.id
_entity.type
_entity.pdbx_description
1 polymer ?
#
loop_
_entity_poly.entity_id
_entity_poly.type
_entity_poly.pdbx_seq_one_letter_code
_entity_poly.pdbx_strand_id
1 'polypeptide(L)'
;MNKKKKANTAPLNAPNEHAVKAARRPAKPAVVRNQRCCVHEYWAVVETNGTLVRGRNVVSVQRLSQGQYEVIFSDDVSQGIYVATIGRPGISVEPSGQIGVALRFGSANKGVWVDTHDSAGNPSDRAFHLVVHTD
;
A
#
# COMPACT_ATOMS: atom_id res chain seq x y z
N MET A 1 40.82 -32.66 -0.51
CA MET A 1 39.85 -32.61 -1.63
C MET A 1 38.60 -31.86 -1.18
N ASN A 2 38.32 -30.71 -1.81
CA ASN A 2 37.30 -29.74 -1.43
C ASN A 2 35.87 -30.27 -1.63
N LYS A 3 35.03 -30.21 -0.58
CA LYS A 3 33.57 -30.29 -0.74
C LYS A 3 33.10 -28.99 -1.41
N LYS A 4 32.76 -29.06 -2.70
CA LYS A 4 32.08 -27.98 -3.44
C LYS A 4 30.83 -27.57 -2.66
N LYS A 5 30.80 -26.34 -2.12
CA LYS A 5 29.58 -25.65 -1.71
C LYS A 5 28.66 -25.60 -2.94
N LYS A 6 27.55 -26.34 -2.91
CA LYS A 6 26.49 -26.15 -3.91
C LYS A 6 25.98 -24.72 -3.77
N ALA A 7 26.12 -23.92 -4.82
CA ALA A 7 25.52 -22.60 -4.89
C ALA A 7 24.00 -22.75 -4.72
N ASN A 8 23.44 -22.01 -3.77
CA ASN A 8 22.01 -22.01 -3.51
C ASN A 8 21.31 -21.22 -4.63
N THR A 9 20.76 -21.93 -5.61
CA THR A 9 20.04 -21.38 -6.78
C THR A 9 18.58 -21.02 -6.49
N ALA A 10 18.17 -20.93 -5.22
CA ALA A 10 16.83 -20.46 -4.87
C ALA A 10 16.71 -18.96 -5.26
N PRO A 11 15.68 -18.55 -6.03
CA PRO A 11 15.45 -17.13 -6.30
C PRO A 11 15.20 -16.41 -4.97
N LEU A 12 15.68 -15.17 -4.85
CA LEU A 12 15.61 -14.35 -3.63
C LEU A 12 14.20 -14.22 -3.01
N ASN A 13 13.15 -14.53 -3.78
CA ASN A 13 11.75 -14.49 -3.38
C ASN A 13 11.08 -15.88 -3.34
N ALA A 14 11.84 -16.99 -3.43
CA ALA A 14 11.26 -18.31 -3.20
C ALA A 14 10.83 -18.43 -1.73
N PRO A 15 9.58 -18.86 -1.45
CA PRO A 15 9.16 -19.15 -0.09
C PRO A 15 10.11 -20.18 0.52
N ASN A 16 10.72 -19.85 1.67
CA ASN A 16 11.53 -20.81 2.41
C ASN A 16 10.67 -22.02 2.84
N GLU A 17 11.27 -23.16 3.17
CA GLU A 17 10.53 -24.38 3.54
C GLU A 17 9.55 -24.14 4.71
N HIS A 18 9.88 -23.20 5.61
CA HIS A 18 9.00 -22.73 6.67
C HIS A 18 7.74 -22.02 6.15
N ALA A 19 7.86 -21.18 5.13
CA ALA A 19 6.75 -20.52 4.45
C ALA A 19 5.87 -21.53 3.70
N VAL A 20 6.46 -22.53 3.05
CA VAL A 20 5.70 -23.62 2.39
C VAL A 20 4.90 -24.42 3.42
N LYS A 21 5.51 -24.72 4.57
CA LYS A 21 4.84 -25.43 5.67
C LYS A 21 3.76 -24.58 6.36
N ALA A 22 3.97 -23.27 6.48
CA ALA A 22 2.98 -22.33 7.00
C ALA A 22 1.77 -22.22 6.07
N ALA A 23 1.99 -22.17 4.75
CA ALA A 23 0.93 -22.12 3.73
C ALA A 23 0.08 -23.40 3.65
N ARG A 24 0.64 -24.55 4.06
CA ARG A 24 -0.07 -25.85 4.09
C ARG A 24 -0.91 -26.08 5.34
N ARG A 25 -0.89 -25.17 6.33
CA ARG A 25 -1.79 -25.28 7.48
C ARG A 25 -3.22 -25.00 7.01
N PRO A 26 -4.20 -25.84 7.36
CA PRO A 26 -5.59 -25.52 7.06
C PRO A 26 -5.90 -24.16 7.70
N ALA A 27 -6.31 -23.20 6.87
CA ALA A 27 -6.78 -21.92 7.37
C ALA A 27 -7.91 -22.21 8.36
N LYS A 28 -7.81 -21.63 9.56
CA LYS A 28 -8.93 -21.63 10.50
C LYS A 28 -10.16 -21.10 9.72
N PRO A 29 -11.34 -21.74 9.81
CA PRO A 29 -12.52 -21.26 9.10
C PRO A 29 -12.66 -19.76 9.35
N ALA A 30 -12.77 -18.99 8.27
CA ALA A 30 -13.05 -17.57 8.37
C ALA A 30 -14.26 -17.44 9.30
N VAL A 31 -14.08 -16.78 10.44
CA VAL A 31 -15.22 -16.46 11.28
C VAL A 31 -16.09 -15.57 10.42
N VAL A 32 -17.23 -16.10 9.96
CA VAL A 32 -18.29 -15.28 9.36
C VAL A 32 -18.86 -14.46 10.50
N ARG A 33 -18.12 -13.42 10.89
CA ARG A 33 -18.66 -12.32 11.69
C ARG A 33 -19.79 -11.77 10.83
N ASN A 34 -20.92 -11.47 11.46
CA ASN A 34 -22.08 -10.91 10.78
C ASN A 34 -21.62 -9.68 9.95
N GLN A 35 -21.38 -9.85 8.64
CA GLN A 35 -20.72 -8.86 7.76
C GLN A 35 -21.68 -7.72 7.38
N ARG A 36 -22.37 -7.17 8.38
CA ARG A 36 -23.34 -6.09 8.27
C ARG A 36 -23.21 -5.32 9.58
N CYS A 37 -22.55 -4.17 9.63
CA CYS A 37 -22.94 -2.90 9.01
C CYS A 37 -21.78 -1.94 9.34
N CYS A 38 -20.90 -1.48 8.45
CA CYS A 38 -20.85 -1.27 7.01
C CYS A 38 -19.35 -1.23 6.63
N VAL A 39 -18.96 -1.67 5.43
CA VAL A 39 -17.58 -1.45 4.96
C VAL A 39 -17.33 0.06 4.98
N HIS A 40 -16.35 0.51 5.77
CA HIS A 40 -15.99 1.92 5.77
C HIS A 40 -15.08 2.19 4.57
N GLU A 41 -15.49 3.15 3.76
CA GLU A 41 -14.77 3.56 2.57
C GLU A 41 -14.04 4.87 2.83
N TYR A 42 -12.73 4.83 2.60
CA TYR A 42 -11.85 5.98 2.65
C TYR A 42 -11.19 6.11 1.29
N TRP A 43 -11.07 7.33 0.78
CA TRP A 43 -10.34 7.53 -0.46
C TRP A 43 -9.80 8.93 -0.55
N ALA A 44 -8.71 9.08 -1.29
CA ALA A 44 -8.06 10.35 -1.53
C ALA A 44 -7.60 10.41 -2.99
N VAL A 45 -7.82 11.56 -3.61
CA VAL A 45 -7.20 11.94 -4.88
C VAL A 45 -6.19 13.03 -4.56
N VAL A 46 -4.93 12.71 -4.79
CA VAL A 46 -3.79 13.52 -4.34
C VAL A 46 -3.00 13.98 -5.55
N GLU A 47 -2.70 15.28 -5.61
CA GLU A 47 -1.86 15.88 -6.64
C GLU A 47 -0.36 15.61 -6.36
N THR A 48 0.48 15.71 -7.38
CA THR A 48 1.95 15.53 -7.33
C THR A 48 2.63 16.24 -6.16
N ASN A 49 2.18 17.45 -5.78
CA ASN A 49 2.76 18.23 -4.69
C ASN A 49 2.25 17.82 -3.28
N GLY A 50 1.39 16.80 -3.17
CA GLY A 50 0.78 16.35 -1.91
C GLY A 50 -0.51 17.08 -1.54
N THR A 51 -1.09 17.87 -2.45
CA THR A 51 -2.38 18.54 -2.21
C THR A 51 -3.52 17.53 -2.33
N LEU A 52 -4.39 17.47 -1.32
CA LEU A 52 -5.66 16.76 -1.40
C LEU A 52 -6.62 17.52 -2.33
N VAL A 53 -6.95 16.93 -3.48
CA VAL A 53 -7.92 17.55 -4.42
C VAL A 53 -9.35 17.22 -4.03
N ARG A 54 -9.59 15.98 -3.62
CA ARG A 54 -10.88 15.48 -3.13
C ARG A 54 -10.67 14.18 -2.36
N GLY A 55 -11.56 13.87 -1.43
CA GLY A 55 -11.46 12.67 -0.62
C GLY A 55 -12.70 12.41 0.21
N ARG A 56 -12.74 11.24 0.84
CA ARG A 56 -13.73 10.85 1.85
C ARG A 56 -12.99 10.37 3.09
N ASN A 57 -13.43 10.87 4.25
CA ASN A 57 -12.86 10.53 5.55
C ASN A 57 -11.35 10.84 5.69
N VAL A 58 -10.84 11.79 4.90
CA VAL A 58 -9.44 12.24 4.96
C VAL A 58 -9.31 13.39 5.96
N VAL A 59 -8.36 13.28 6.87
CA VAL A 59 -7.98 14.31 7.83
C VAL A 59 -6.86 15.18 7.26
N SER A 60 -5.82 14.57 6.69
CA SER A 60 -4.70 15.30 6.10
C SER A 60 -3.97 14.49 5.03
N VAL A 61 -3.29 15.20 4.15
CA VAL A 61 -2.31 14.65 3.22
C VAL A 61 -1.03 15.48 3.31
N GLN A 62 0.11 14.81 3.35
CA GLN A 62 1.41 15.48 3.39
C GLN A 62 2.38 14.79 2.43
N ARG A 63 3.15 15.59 1.69
CA ARG A 63 4.36 15.14 1.01
C ARG A 63 5.53 15.26 1.98
N LEU A 64 6.15 14.13 2.31
CA LEU A 64 7.23 14.05 3.28
C LEU A 64 8.61 14.17 2.65
N SER A 65 8.76 13.62 1.45
CA SER A 65 9.95 13.76 0.61
C SER A 65 9.58 13.51 -0.86
N GLN A 66 10.55 13.49 -1.77
CA GLN A 66 10.30 13.17 -3.17
C GLN A 66 9.71 11.77 -3.32
N GLY A 67 8.52 11.69 -3.92
CA GLY A 67 7.79 10.45 -4.11
C GLY A 67 7.33 9.78 -2.81
N GLN A 68 7.26 10.49 -1.69
CA GLN A 68 6.81 9.93 -0.41
C GLN A 68 5.71 10.79 0.20
N TYR A 69 4.58 10.15 0.50
CA TYR A 69 3.38 10.80 1.00
C TYR A 69 2.81 10.05 2.19
N GLU A 70 2.09 10.80 3.00
CA GLU A 70 1.26 10.28 4.08
C GLU A 70 -0.17 10.79 3.89
N VAL A 71 -1.13 9.88 3.96
CA VAL A 71 -2.57 10.19 3.96
C VAL A 71 -3.14 9.74 5.30
N ILE A 72 -3.65 10.67 6.10
CA ILE A 72 -4.29 10.38 7.38
C ILE A 72 -5.81 10.42 7.20
N PHE A 73 -6.47 9.38 7.69
CA PHE A 73 -7.92 9.23 7.69
C PHE A 73 -8.52 9.50 9.08
N SER A 74 -9.84 9.60 9.15
CA SER A 74 -10.57 9.93 10.38
C SER A 74 -10.57 8.79 11.41
N ASP A 75 -10.46 7.54 10.95
CA ASP A 75 -10.56 6.33 11.77
C ASP A 75 -9.42 5.33 11.52
N ASP A 76 -9.40 4.27 12.31
CA ASP A 76 -8.45 3.15 12.19
C ASP A 76 -8.63 2.44 10.84
N VAL A 77 -7.55 2.39 10.06
CA VAL A 77 -7.48 1.71 8.77
C VAL A 77 -6.59 0.47 8.79
N SER A 78 -6.04 0.07 9.93
CA SER A 78 -5.01 -0.98 10.06
C SER A 78 -5.44 -2.36 9.57
N GLN A 79 -6.74 -2.67 9.61
CA GLN A 79 -7.30 -3.92 9.08
C GLN A 79 -7.84 -3.77 7.65
N GLY A 80 -7.62 -2.61 7.02
CA GLY A 80 -8.11 -2.30 5.71
C GLY A 80 -7.24 -2.82 4.57
N ILE A 81 -7.86 -2.93 3.40
CA ILE A 81 -7.18 -3.17 2.13
C ILE A 81 -6.83 -1.81 1.54
N TYR A 82 -5.56 -1.59 1.20
CA TYR A 82 -5.09 -0.37 0.54
C TYR A 82 -4.87 -0.64 -0.95
N VAL A 83 -5.50 0.13 -1.81
CA VAL A 83 -5.31 0.07 -3.26
C VAL A 83 -5.00 1.47 -3.76
N ALA A 84 -3.87 1.62 -4.45
CA ALA A 84 -3.56 2.88 -5.10
C ALA A 84 -3.13 2.69 -6.55
N THR A 85 -3.40 3.72 -7.34
CA THR A 85 -2.94 3.81 -8.73
C THR A 85 -2.33 5.18 -8.96
N ILE A 86 -1.29 5.23 -9.78
CA ILE A 86 -0.77 6.49 -10.33
C ILE A 86 -1.85 7.06 -11.27
N GLY A 87 -2.24 8.31 -11.04
CA GLY A 87 -3.34 8.94 -11.77
C GLY A 87 -3.54 10.39 -11.36
N ARG A 88 -3.82 11.26 -12.34
CA ARG A 88 -4.07 12.68 -12.12
C ARG A 88 -5.55 12.95 -11.83
N PRO A 89 -5.85 13.96 -11.00
CA PRO A 89 -7.22 14.41 -10.73
C PRO A 89 -7.96 15.02 -11.94
N GLY A 90 -7.20 15.48 -12.95
CA GLY A 90 -7.71 16.25 -14.08
C GLY A 90 -7.67 15.51 -15.42
N ILE A 91 -7.33 16.25 -16.47
CA ILE A 91 -7.13 15.71 -17.82
C ILE A 91 -5.71 15.15 -17.99
N SER A 92 -5.57 14.23 -18.95
CA SER A 92 -4.32 13.51 -19.25
C SER A 92 -3.87 12.52 -18.17
N VAL A 93 -2.94 11.66 -18.53
CA VAL A 93 -2.38 10.65 -17.63
C VAL A 93 -1.11 11.17 -16.97
N GLU A 94 -0.87 10.75 -15.73
CA GLU A 94 0.43 10.95 -15.07
C GLU A 94 1.51 10.12 -15.81
N PRO A 95 2.78 10.56 -15.87
CA PRO A 95 3.86 9.73 -16.37
C PRO A 95 3.94 8.41 -15.63
N SER A 96 4.28 7.36 -16.38
CA SER A 96 4.37 6.00 -15.86
C SER A 96 5.36 5.87 -14.70
N GLY A 97 5.11 4.87 -13.86
CA GLY A 97 5.87 4.64 -12.64
C GLY A 97 5.34 3.46 -11.85
N GLN A 98 5.88 3.27 -10.65
CA GLN A 98 5.37 2.32 -9.68
C GLN A 98 4.85 3.05 -8.44
N ILE A 99 3.89 2.42 -7.77
CA ILE A 99 3.30 2.92 -6.53
C ILE A 99 3.27 1.79 -5.49
N GLY A 100 3.73 2.12 -4.29
CA GLY A 100 3.65 1.28 -3.10
C GLY A 100 2.71 1.90 -2.08
N VAL A 101 2.02 1.04 -1.33
CA VAL A 101 1.16 1.44 -0.21
C VAL A 101 1.38 0.54 0.98
N ALA A 102 1.35 1.13 2.17
CA ALA A 102 1.45 0.41 3.43
C ALA A 102 0.77 1.19 4.57
N LEU A 103 0.46 0.50 5.66
CA LEU A 103 0.04 1.19 6.89
C LEU A 103 1.17 2.11 7.37
N ARG A 104 0.82 3.34 7.75
CA ARG A 104 1.77 4.31 8.26
C ARG A 104 2.11 4.06 9.73
N PHE A 105 3.41 3.88 10.00
CA PHE A 105 3.92 3.83 11.36
C PHE A 105 3.84 5.21 12.05
N GLY A 106 3.38 5.23 13.30
CA GLY A 106 3.31 6.44 14.13
C GLY A 106 2.04 7.27 14.00
N SER A 107 1.09 6.87 13.15
CA SER A 107 -0.16 7.62 12.90
C SER A 107 -1.39 7.04 13.61
N ALA A 108 -1.19 6.36 14.74
CA ALA A 108 -2.25 5.72 15.52
C ALA A 108 -3.19 4.83 14.67
N ASN A 109 -2.63 4.08 13.72
CA ASN A 109 -3.34 3.23 12.76
C ASN A 109 -4.26 3.94 11.74
N LYS A 110 -4.25 5.28 11.68
CA LYS A 110 -5.12 6.06 10.80
C LYS A 110 -4.47 6.47 9.49
N GLY A 111 -3.18 6.18 9.32
CA GLY A 111 -2.39 6.69 8.20
C GLY A 111 -2.06 5.62 7.18
N VAL A 112 -2.02 5.99 5.90
CA VAL A 112 -1.44 5.20 4.82
C VAL A 112 -0.20 5.90 4.31
N TRP A 113 0.91 5.17 4.29
CA TRP A 113 2.13 5.56 3.60
C TRP A 113 1.98 5.23 2.12
N VAL A 114 2.37 6.17 1.26
CA VAL A 114 2.38 5.99 -0.18
C VAL A 114 3.75 6.40 -0.71
N ASP A 115 4.39 5.52 -1.47
CA ASP A 115 5.63 5.80 -2.18
C ASP A 115 5.43 5.68 -3.69
N THR A 116 6.02 6.59 -4.45
CA THR A 116 5.90 6.65 -5.90
C THR A 116 7.27 6.78 -6.55
N HIS A 117 7.44 6.05 -7.65
CA HIS A 117 8.70 5.95 -8.37
C HIS A 117 8.49 6.19 -9.86
N ASP A 118 9.54 6.62 -10.56
CA ASP A 118 9.58 6.62 -12.03
C ASP A 118 9.80 5.20 -12.58
N SER A 119 9.68 5.01 -13.90
CA SER A 119 9.90 3.69 -14.51
C SER A 119 11.33 3.15 -14.38
N ALA A 120 12.30 3.97 -13.96
CA ALA A 120 13.66 3.54 -13.65
C ALA A 120 13.83 3.14 -12.15
N GLY A 121 12.78 3.27 -11.34
CA GLY A 121 12.79 2.95 -9.92
C GLY A 121 13.34 4.07 -9.04
N ASN A 122 13.52 5.30 -9.56
CA ASN A 122 13.91 6.44 -8.72
C ASN A 122 12.67 7.04 -8.04
N PRO A 123 12.78 7.53 -6.79
CA PRO A 123 11.70 8.26 -6.15
C PRO A 123 11.26 9.44 -7.02
N SER A 124 9.96 9.56 -7.30
CA SER A 124 9.43 10.60 -8.18
C SER A 124 8.05 11.00 -7.72
N ASP A 125 7.80 12.30 -7.62
CA ASP A 125 6.48 12.81 -7.28
C ASP A 125 5.48 12.44 -8.38
N ARG A 126 4.36 11.84 -7.99
CA ARG A 126 3.28 11.38 -8.89
C ARG A 126 1.95 11.71 -8.23
N ALA A 127 0.98 12.21 -8.99
CA ALA A 127 -0.40 12.21 -8.52
C ALA A 127 -0.91 10.76 -8.44
N PHE A 128 -1.80 10.52 -7.48
CA PHE A 128 -2.35 9.19 -7.26
C PHE A 128 -3.79 9.22 -6.74
N HIS A 129 -4.48 8.12 -6.98
CA HIS A 129 -5.75 7.80 -6.35
C HIS A 129 -5.51 6.68 -5.35
N LEU A 130 -6.00 6.86 -4.12
CA LEU A 130 -5.94 5.87 -3.04
C LEU A 130 -7.36 5.54 -2.61
N VAL A 131 -7.65 4.25 -2.45
CA VAL A 131 -8.87 3.73 -1.86
C VAL A 131 -8.50 2.77 -0.73
N VAL A 132 -9.25 2.85 0.36
CA VAL A 132 -9.13 1.97 1.51
C VAL A 132 -10.52 1.48 1.91
N HIS A 133 -10.63 0.16 2.04
CA HIS A 133 -11.84 -0.50 2.53
C HIS A 133 -11.53 -1.22 3.84
N THR A 134 -12.33 -0.98 4.88
CA THR A 134 -12.23 -1.68 6.17
C THR A 134 -13.54 -2.38 6.50
N ASP A 135 -13.46 -3.54 7.15
CA ASP A 135 -14.62 -4.30 7.66
C ASP A 135 -15.10 -3.85 9.06
#